data_AF-A0A829HNK0-F1
#
_entry.id   AF-A0A829HNK0-F1
#
_cell.length_a   1.000
_cell.length_b   1.000
_cell.length_c   1.000
_cell.angle_alpha   90.00
_cell.angle_beta   90.00
_cell.angle_gamma   90.00
#
_symmetry.space_group_name_H-M   'P 1'
#
loop_
_entity.id
_entity.type
_entity.pdbx_description
1 polymer ?
#
loop_
_entity_poly.entity_id
_entity_poly.type
_entity_poly.pdbx_seq_one_letter_code
_entity_poly.pdbx_strand_id
1 'polypeptide(L)'
;MHTWYGQDKTEKIQPLVSIEQALSLWPDTATALAVRLNRSGELELIAPFGLHDLFALKLRWNPALVSYDIFKQRIESKQWLQQWPKLQ
;
A
#
# COMPACT_ATOMS: atom_id res chain seq x y z
N MET A 1 -5.95 4.27 -14.39
CA MET A 1 -5.91 3.17 -13.39
C MET A 1 -7.07 2.19 -13.55
N HIS A 2 -8.33 2.63 -13.74
CA HIS A 2 -9.48 1.74 -13.96
C HIS A 2 -9.45 0.90 -15.26
N THR A 3 -8.58 1.25 -16.22
CA THR A 3 -8.42 0.53 -17.51
C THR A 3 -7.33 -0.54 -17.50
N TRP A 4 -6.55 -0.68 -16.42
CA TRP A 4 -5.43 -1.63 -16.34
C TRP A 4 -5.78 -2.95 -15.64
N TYR A 5 -6.99 -3.06 -15.08
CA TYR A 5 -7.55 -4.34 -14.59
C TYR A 5 -8.21 -5.08 -15.76
N GLY A 6 -7.39 -5.57 -16.68
CA GLY A 6 -7.82 -6.40 -17.79
C GLY A 6 -7.45 -7.86 -17.55
N GLN A 7 -8.47 -8.72 -17.50
CA GLN A 7 -8.41 -10.19 -17.61
C GLN A 7 -8.12 -11.02 -16.35
N ASP A 8 -8.46 -10.54 -15.16
CA ASP A 8 -8.78 -11.44 -14.04
C ASP A 8 -9.94 -10.82 -13.27
N LYS A 9 -10.87 -11.65 -12.79
CA LYS A 9 -12.15 -11.29 -12.12
C LYS A 9 -11.93 -10.29 -10.97
N THR A 10 -11.70 -9.04 -11.31
CA THR A 10 -11.59 -7.94 -10.38
C THR A 10 -12.93 -7.24 -10.47
N GLU A 11 -13.70 -7.28 -9.38
CA GLU A 11 -14.86 -6.41 -9.23
C GLU A 11 -14.46 -4.99 -9.65
N LYS A 12 -15.28 -4.32 -10.47
CA LYS A 12 -14.98 -2.98 -10.98
C LYS A 12 -14.69 -2.05 -9.81
N ILE A 13 -13.42 -1.67 -9.66
CA ILE A 13 -13.02 -0.65 -8.68
C ILE A 13 -13.68 0.66 -9.10
N GLN A 14 -14.49 1.22 -8.20
CA GLN A 14 -15.13 2.51 -8.44
C GLN A 14 -14.06 3.61 -8.62
N PRO A 15 -14.36 4.68 -9.38
CA PRO A 15 -13.45 5.82 -9.49
C PRO A 15 -13.04 6.34 -8.11
N LEU A 16 -11.73 6.45 -7.91
CA LEU A 16 -11.16 6.95 -6.66
C LEU A 16 -11.28 8.47 -6.63
N VAL A 17 -11.71 9.02 -5.49
CA VAL A 17 -11.97 10.46 -5.31
C VAL A 17 -10.81 11.20 -4.65
N SER A 18 -9.85 10.48 -4.06
CA SER A 18 -8.66 11.07 -3.44
C SER A 18 -7.46 10.13 -3.45
N ILE A 19 -6.26 10.70 -3.23
CA ILE A 19 -5.03 9.93 -3.02
C ILE A 19 -5.12 9.09 -1.75
N GLU A 20 -5.69 9.64 -0.69
CA GLU A 20 -5.88 8.93 0.58
C GLU A 20 -6.74 7.66 0.38
N GLN A 21 -7.82 7.77 -0.39
CA GLN A 21 -8.63 6.61 -0.75
C GLN A 21 -7.84 5.60 -1.58
N ALA A 22 -7.04 6.07 -2.55
CA ALA A 22 -6.19 5.18 -3.34
C ALA A 22 -5.19 4.39 -2.48
N LEU A 23 -4.53 5.07 -1.52
CA LEU A 23 -3.59 4.46 -0.58
C LEU A 23 -4.28 3.48 0.37
N SER A 24 -5.51 3.78 0.81
CA SER A 24 -6.28 2.90 1.70
C SER A 24 -6.63 1.54 1.08
N LEU A 25 -6.49 1.40 -0.24
CA LEU A 25 -6.71 0.15 -0.98
C LEU A 25 -5.42 -0.64 -1.27
N TRP A 26 -4.26 -0.14 -0.85
CA TRP A 26 -3.01 -0.84 -1.09
C TRP A 26 -2.91 -2.16 -0.31
N PRO A 27 -2.19 -3.17 -0.82
CA PRO A 27 -2.13 -4.51 -0.22
C PRO A 27 -1.61 -4.61 1.21
N ASP A 28 -0.83 -3.63 1.66
CA ASP A 28 -0.16 -3.64 2.96
C ASP A 28 -0.12 -2.24 3.58
N THR A 29 -0.19 -2.18 4.91
CA THR A 29 -0.32 -0.90 5.65
C THR A 29 0.96 -0.09 5.67
N ALA A 30 2.13 -0.75 5.70
CA ALA A 30 3.42 -0.08 5.84
C ALA A 30 3.85 0.68 4.58
N THR A 31 3.43 0.24 3.39
CA THR A 31 3.71 0.96 2.14
C THR A 31 2.61 1.93 1.73
N ALA A 32 1.42 1.86 2.36
CA ALA A 32 0.27 2.71 2.06
C ALA A 32 0.42 4.14 2.63
N LEU A 33 1.41 4.89 2.13
CA LEU A 33 1.63 6.28 2.49
C LEU A 33 2.20 7.09 1.31
N ALA A 34 2.02 8.40 1.38
CA ALA A 34 2.62 9.34 0.44
C ALA A 34 3.24 10.52 1.20
N VAL A 35 4.34 11.04 0.66
CA VAL A 35 5.03 12.22 1.18
C VAL A 35 5.33 13.15 0.01
N ARG A 36 5.14 14.46 0.21
CA ARG A 36 5.55 15.49 -0.74
C ARG A 36 6.08 16.71 -0.01
N LEU A 37 6.87 17.52 -0.71
CA LEU A 37 7.17 18.88 -0.26
C LEU A 37 6.04 19.82 -0.69
N ASN A 38 5.61 20.69 0.20
CA ASN A 38 4.67 21.77 -0.11
C ASN A 38 5.42 22.99 -0.67
N ARG A 39 4.68 24.05 -1.01
CA ARG A 39 5.26 25.29 -1.56
C ARG A 39 6.17 26.02 -0.57
N SER A 40 5.98 25.78 0.72
CA SER A 40 6.80 26.33 1.81
C SER A 40 8.04 25.48 2.11
N GLY A 41 8.24 24.36 1.40
CA GLY A 41 9.34 23.43 1.65
C GLY A 41 9.12 22.48 2.83
N GLU A 42 7.90 22.39 3.35
CA GLU A 42 7.56 21.50 4.46
C GLU A 42 7.07 20.15 3.93
N LEU A 43 7.26 19.10 4.72
CA LEU A 43 6.75 17.78 4.40
C LEU A 43 5.25 17.70 4.69
N GLU A 44 4.48 17.36 3.67
CA GLU A 44 3.11 16.91 3.80
C GLU A 44 3.05 15.39 3.65
N LEU A 45 2.26 14.74 4.51
CA LEU A 45 2.16 13.29 4.57
C LEU A 45 0.69 12.85 4.58
N ILE A 46 0.41 11.77 3.84
CA ILE A 46 -0.85 11.03 3.89
C ILE A 46 -0.51 9.60 4.31
N ALA A 47 -1.08 9.13 5.42
CA ALA A 47 -0.92 7.77 5.92
C ALA A 47 -2.26 7.27 6.51
N PRO A 48 -3.14 6.66 5.70
CA PRO A 48 -4.48 6.22 6.12
C PRO A 48 -4.45 5.24 7.31
N PHE A 49 -3.33 4.51 7.49
CA PHE A 49 -3.14 3.55 8.58
C PHE A 49 -2.18 4.06 9.67
N GLY A 50 -1.79 5.34 9.62
CA GLY A 50 -0.73 5.91 10.45
C GLY A 50 0.67 5.37 10.09
N LEU A 51 1.66 5.74 10.90
CA LEU A 51 3.08 5.42 10.64
C LEU A 51 3.63 4.28 11.51
N HIS A 52 2.80 3.71 12.39
CA HIS A 52 3.26 2.73 13.37
C HIS A 52 3.84 1.48 12.71
N ASP A 53 3.14 0.88 11.74
CA ASP A 53 3.61 -0.33 11.06
C ASP A 53 4.88 -0.07 10.25
N LEU A 54 5.02 1.12 9.64
CA LEU A 54 6.25 1.53 8.96
C LEU A 54 7.44 1.57 9.93
N PHE A 55 7.31 2.30 11.05
CA PHE A 55 8.39 2.46 12.02
C PHE A 55 8.71 1.18 12.79
N ALA A 56 7.70 0.33 13.01
CA ALA A 56 7.88 -0.98 13.62
C ALA A 56 8.42 -2.04 12.65
N LEU A 57 8.63 -1.69 11.36
CA LEU A 57 9.06 -2.61 10.31
C LEU A 57 8.11 -3.81 10.17
N LYS A 58 6.81 -3.55 10.15
CA LYS A 58 5.77 -4.58 10.14
C LYS A 58 5.00 -4.58 8.83
N LEU A 59 5.06 -5.69 8.09
CA LEU A 59 4.23 -5.98 6.94
C LEU A 59 2.89 -6.56 7.41
N ARG A 60 1.86 -5.71 7.43
CA ARG A 60 0.50 -6.12 7.76
C ARG A 60 -0.37 -6.09 6.50
N TRP A 61 -1.01 -7.21 6.21
CA TRP A 61 -1.99 -7.31 5.12
C TRP A 61 -3.18 -6.37 5.34
N ASN A 62 -3.57 -5.68 4.27
CA ASN A 62 -4.80 -4.92 4.19
C ASN A 62 -5.83 -5.65 3.31
N PRO A 63 -6.99 -6.07 3.86
CA PRO A 63 -7.99 -6.83 3.13
C PRO A 63 -8.87 -6.00 2.18
N ALA A 64 -8.66 -4.68 2.08
CA ALA A 64 -9.57 -3.77 1.39
C ALA A 64 -9.74 -4.03 -0.12
N LEU A 65 -8.76 -4.65 -0.78
CA LEU A 65 -8.82 -4.88 -2.23
C LEU A 65 -8.27 -6.24 -2.69
N VAL A 66 -7.23 -6.76 -2.03
CA VAL A 66 -6.55 -7.98 -2.46
C VAL A 66 -6.66 -9.09 -1.43
N SER A 67 -6.71 -10.33 -1.91
CA SER A 67 -6.66 -11.50 -1.04
C SER A 67 -5.31 -11.61 -0.30
N TYR A 68 -5.32 -12.34 0.81
CA TYR A 68 -4.10 -12.63 1.57
C TYR A 68 -3.05 -13.36 0.71
N ASP A 69 -3.47 -14.24 -0.21
CA ASP A 69 -2.56 -14.96 -1.11
C ASP A 69 -1.80 -14.02 -2.05
N ILE A 70 -2.47 -12.99 -2.59
CA ILE A 70 -1.80 -11.96 -3.41
C ILE A 70 -0.78 -11.19 -2.57
N PHE A 71 -1.12 -10.83 -1.33
CA PHE A 71 -0.19 -10.18 -0.42
C PHE A 71 1.04 -11.06 -0.14
N LYS A 72 0.84 -12.35 0.16
CA LYS A 72 1.94 -13.30 0.39
C LYS A 72 2.83 -13.46 -0.84
N GLN A 73 2.24 -13.61 -2.03
CA GLN A 73 2.97 -13.68 -3.30
C GLN A 73 3.83 -12.43 -3.54
N ARG A 74 3.34 -11.24 -3.16
CA ARG A 74 4.12 -10.00 -3.25
C ARG A 74 5.34 -10.03 -2.34
N ILE A 75 5.20 -10.49 -1.09
CA ILE A 75 6.33 -10.62 -0.16
C ILE A 75 7.41 -11.52 -0.74
N GLU A 76 7.01 -12.68 -1.27
CA GLU A 76 7.93 -13.67 -1.85
C GLU A 76 8.61 -13.14 -3.12
N SER A 77 7.84 -12.61 -4.07
CA SER A 77 8.36 -12.12 -5.35
C SER A 77 9.25 -10.89 -5.22
N LYS A 78 9.02 -10.04 -4.23
CA LYS A 78 9.87 -8.88 -3.93
C LYS A 78 11.04 -9.20 -3.01
N GLN A 79 11.11 -10.43 -2.49
CA GLN A 79 12.16 -10.90 -1.58
C GLN A 79 12.39 -9.97 -0.38
N TRP A 80 11.34 -9.32 0.12
CA TRP A 80 11.46 -8.27 1.13
C TRP A 80 12.14 -8.74 2.42
N LEU A 81 11.82 -9.96 2.88
CA LEU A 81 12.42 -10.52 4.09
C LEU A 81 13.90 -10.89 3.92
N GLN A 82 14.37 -11.09 2.69
CA GLN A 82 15.80 -11.29 2.41
C GLN A 82 16.54 -9.95 2.38
N GLN A 83 15.95 -8.95 1.73
CA GLN A 83 16.54 -7.62 1.61
C GLN A 83 16.52 -6.83 2.93
N TRP A 84 15.49 -7.02 3.74
CA TRP A 84 15.26 -6.31 5.00
C TRP A 84 15.09 -7.31 6.15
N PRO A 85 16.19 -7.78 6.77
CA PRO A 85 16.14 -8.87 7.75
C PRO A 85 15.38 -8.55 9.06
N LYS A 86 15.10 -7.27 9.32
CA LYS A 86 14.34 -6.83 10.49
C LYS A 86 12.84 -6.70 10.24
N LEU A 87 12.40 -6.88 9.01
CA LEU A 87 11.00 -6.76 8.60
C LEU A 87 10.21 -7.98 9.13
N GLN A 88 9.02 -7.75 9.66
CA GLN A 88 8.16 -8.75 10.32
C GLN A 88 6.80 -8.87 9.66
#